data_AF-A0A519U6C7-F1
#
_entry.id   AF-A0A519U6C7-F1
#
_cell.length_a   1.000
_cell.length_b   1.000
_cell.length_c   1.000
_cell.angle_alpha   90.00
_cell.angle_beta   90.00
_cell.angle_gamma   90.00
#
_symmetry.space_group_name_H-M   'P 1'
#
loop_
_entity.id
_entity.type
_entity.pdbx_description
1 polymer ?
#
loop_
_entity_poly.entity_id
_entity_poly.type
_entity_poly.pdbx_seq_one_letter_code
_entity_poly.pdbx_strand_id
1 'polypeptide(L)'
;MRKHPFSFLCLLAVVAMFYACKKEPVDSQEFVKNHFLGGWPLKKEISITRENGIIIKNDTLEFGLDSPNVVLPLDTVQFTAEGLSIRNKGKDTVSYTIDATGDNITYSLASMGTWNIKTFQWRNIVLTQEKREVSGSNVIIYYKEEQFVRLR
;
A
#
# COMPACT_ATOMS: atom_id res chain seq x y z
N MET A 1 19.79 -29.89 57.59
CA MET A 1 19.18 -30.15 56.26
C MET A 1 18.28 -28.96 55.92
N ARG A 2 18.87 -27.90 55.34
CA ARG A 2 18.75 -27.42 53.95
C ARG A 2 17.39 -26.75 53.63
N LYS A 3 17.35 -25.45 53.91
CA LYS A 3 16.33 -24.47 53.50
C LYS A 3 16.59 -24.11 52.02
N HIS A 4 15.81 -24.64 51.07
CA HIS A 4 15.87 -24.21 49.65
C HIS A 4 14.49 -24.07 48.95
N PRO A 5 13.42 -23.51 49.57
CA PRO A 5 12.20 -23.24 48.80
C PRO A 5 12.33 -21.95 47.93
N PHE A 6 13.20 -21.01 48.33
CA PHE A 6 13.26 -19.68 47.70
C PHE A 6 14.03 -19.66 46.37
N SER A 7 15.06 -20.51 46.23
CA SER A 7 15.89 -20.56 45.02
C SER A 7 15.18 -21.18 43.82
N PHE A 8 14.20 -22.06 44.06
CA PHE A 8 13.41 -22.68 42.98
C PHE A 8 12.35 -21.72 42.43
N LEU A 9 11.80 -20.86 43.28
CA LEU A 9 10.79 -19.87 42.90
C LEU A 9 11.38 -18.76 42.01
N CYS A 10 12.59 -18.29 42.33
CA CYS A 10 13.30 -17.32 41.48
C CYS A 10 13.66 -17.88 40.10
N LEU A 11 14.01 -19.17 40.00
CA LEU A 11 14.35 -19.78 38.72
C LEU A 11 13.12 -19.88 37.79
N LEU A 12 11.96 -20.22 38.36
CA LEU A 12 10.68 -20.25 37.64
C LEU A 12 10.24 -18.86 37.15
N ALA A 13 10.45 -17.81 37.95
CA ALA A 13 10.15 -16.44 37.55
C ALA A 13 11.03 -15.96 36.37
N VAL A 14 12.30 -16.36 36.34
CA VAL A 14 13.23 -16.02 35.25
C VAL A 14 12.84 -16.73 33.95
N VAL A 15 12.44 -18.00 34.00
CA VAL A 15 11.96 -18.74 32.80
C VAL A 15 10.66 -18.15 32.25
N ALA A 16 9.73 -17.71 33.10
CA ALA A 16 8.50 -17.06 32.70
C ALA A 16 8.74 -15.70 32.00
N MET A 17 9.73 -14.93 32.44
CA MET A 17 10.11 -13.66 31.80
C MET A 17 10.68 -13.85 30.39
N PHE A 18 11.41 -14.95 30.12
CA PHE A 18 11.87 -15.28 28.76
C PHE A 18 10.74 -15.73 27.84
N TYR A 19 9.71 -16.38 28.36
CA TYR A 19 8.55 -16.81 27.56
C TYR A 19 7.61 -15.63 27.21
N ALA A 20 7.47 -14.65 28.10
CA ALA A 20 6.67 -13.45 27.87
C ALA A 20 7.32 -12.47 26.87
N CYS A 21 8.60 -12.65 26.55
CA CYS A 21 9.34 -11.82 25.59
C CYS A 21 9.48 -12.48 24.20
N LYS A 22 8.57 -13.38 23.83
CA LYS A 22 8.41 -13.75 22.43
C LYS A 22 7.55 -12.68 21.75
N LYS A 23 8.22 -11.68 21.19
CA LYS A 23 7.60 -10.70 20.29
C LYS A 23 7.00 -11.50 19.14
N GLU A 24 5.67 -11.52 19.04
CA GLU A 24 5.00 -12.19 17.93
C GLU A 24 5.52 -11.60 16.61
N PRO A 25 5.82 -12.42 15.60
CA PRO A 25 6.19 -11.91 14.30
C PRO A 25 5.03 -11.05 13.80
N VAL A 26 5.29 -9.77 13.53
CA VAL A 26 4.29 -8.89 12.92
C VAL A 26 3.97 -9.45 11.54
N ASP A 27 2.73 -9.87 11.33
CA ASP A 27 2.26 -10.26 10.00
C ASP A 27 2.23 -9.00 9.12
N SER A 28 3.12 -8.93 8.13
CA SER A 28 3.24 -7.81 7.21
C SER A 28 1.93 -7.54 6.48
N GLN A 29 1.19 -8.59 6.08
CA GLN A 29 -0.08 -8.45 5.39
C GLN A 29 -1.12 -7.79 6.30
N GLU A 30 -1.24 -8.25 7.54
CA GLU A 30 -2.19 -7.71 8.50
C GLU A 30 -1.82 -6.27 8.91
N PHE A 31 -0.53 -6.00 9.12
CA PHE A 31 -0.03 -4.66 9.41
C PHE A 31 -0.40 -3.68 8.29
N VAL A 32 -0.11 -4.03 7.03
CA VAL A 32 -0.40 -3.20 5.87
C VAL A 32 -1.90 -3.03 5.71
N LYS A 33 -2.68 -4.12 5.78
CA LYS A 33 -4.15 -4.07 5.67
C LYS A 33 -4.76 -3.11 6.69
N ASN A 34 -4.36 -3.20 7.96
CA ASN A 34 -4.90 -2.36 9.03
C ASN A 34 -4.55 -0.87 8.84
N HIS A 35 -3.34 -0.58 8.35
CA HIS A 35 -2.92 0.80 8.11
C HIS A 35 -3.46 1.38 6.79
N PHE A 36 -3.81 0.54 5.81
CA PHE A 36 -4.48 0.96 4.57
C PHE A 36 -5.91 1.44 4.84
N LEU A 37 -6.54 1.03 5.93
CA LEU A 37 -7.95 1.37 6.21
C LEU A 37 -8.19 2.87 6.28
N GLY A 38 -9.33 3.29 5.74
CA GLY A 38 -9.81 4.67 5.77
C GLY A 38 -9.65 5.40 4.44
N GLY A 39 -9.89 6.71 4.47
CA GLY A 39 -9.84 7.58 3.30
C GLY A 39 -8.42 8.03 2.96
N TRP A 40 -8.12 8.01 1.67
CA TRP A 40 -6.85 8.39 1.07
C TRP A 40 -7.10 9.34 -0.10
N PRO A 41 -6.94 10.65 0.13
CA PRO A 41 -7.03 11.64 -0.93
C PRO A 41 -5.90 11.43 -1.94
N LEU A 42 -6.25 11.35 -3.22
CA LEU A 42 -5.29 11.32 -4.31
C LEU A 42 -4.71 12.73 -4.46
N LYS A 43 -3.39 12.86 -4.34
CA LYS A 43 -2.70 14.16 -4.49
C LYS A 43 -2.08 14.31 -5.86
N LYS A 44 -1.50 13.23 -6.38
CA LYS A 44 -0.78 13.21 -7.66
C LYS A 44 -0.97 11.90 -8.39
N GLU A 45 -1.12 11.97 -9.70
CA GLU A 45 -1.05 10.83 -10.61
C GLU A 45 0.02 11.12 -11.67
N ILE A 46 0.92 10.17 -11.89
CA ILE A 46 1.97 10.26 -12.91
C ILE A 46 1.75 9.11 -13.89
N SER A 47 1.73 9.43 -15.18
CA SER A 47 1.61 8.46 -16.26
C SER A 47 2.76 8.62 -17.24
N ILE A 48 3.56 7.57 -17.42
CA ILE A 48 4.71 7.55 -18.32
C ILE A 48 4.52 6.43 -19.34
N THR A 49 4.66 6.75 -20.61
CA THR A 49 4.76 5.75 -21.68
C THR A 49 6.17 5.75 -22.23
N ARG A 50 6.79 4.56 -22.29
CA ARG A 50 8.09 4.34 -22.91
C ARG A 50 7.94 3.41 -24.10
N GLU A 51 8.60 3.74 -25.20
CA GLU A 51 8.75 2.85 -26.36
C GLU A 51 10.23 2.56 -26.56
N ASN A 52 10.60 1.29 -26.53
CA ASN A 52 11.99 0.83 -26.67
C ASN A 52 12.96 1.55 -25.69
N GLY A 53 12.48 1.85 -24.48
CA GLY A 53 13.23 2.54 -23.43
C GLY A 53 13.19 4.07 -23.48
N ILE A 54 12.67 4.67 -24.55
CA ILE A 54 12.55 6.12 -24.71
C ILE A 54 11.21 6.58 -24.17
N ILE A 55 11.20 7.61 -23.32
CA ILE A 55 9.96 8.23 -22.83
C ILE A 55 9.31 9.00 -23.99
N ILE A 56 8.16 8.52 -24.46
CA ILE A 56 7.38 9.18 -25.52
C ILE A 56 6.24 10.03 -24.94
N LYS A 57 5.84 9.76 -23.70
CA LYS A 57 4.79 10.49 -23.00
C LYS A 57 5.08 10.54 -21.49
N ASN A 58 4.87 11.70 -20.88
CA ASN A 58 5.00 11.91 -19.43
C ASN A 58 3.98 12.96 -18.98
N ASP A 59 2.90 12.50 -18.37
CA ASP A 59 1.84 13.35 -17.83
C ASP A 59 1.87 13.30 -16.31
N THR A 60 1.65 14.45 -15.68
CA THR A 60 1.43 14.54 -14.23
C THR A 60 0.15 15.32 -13.97
N LEU A 61 -0.76 14.72 -13.22
CA LEU A 61 -1.98 15.34 -12.74
C LEU A 61 -1.84 15.62 -11.24
N GLU A 62 -2.15 16.85 -10.84
CA GLU A 62 -2.21 17.23 -9.43
C GLU A 62 -3.66 17.55 -9.04
N PHE A 63 -4.06 17.06 -7.87
CA PHE A 63 -5.42 17.14 -7.37
C PHE A 63 -5.50 18.09 -6.17
N GLY A 64 -6.63 18.79 -6.06
CA GLY A 64 -6.90 19.75 -5.00
C GLY A 64 -6.74 21.21 -5.43
N LEU A 65 -7.07 22.12 -4.51
CA LEU A 65 -7.11 23.56 -4.75
C LEU A 65 -5.72 24.18 -5.01
N ASP A 66 -4.66 23.50 -4.54
CA ASP A 66 -3.28 23.98 -4.69
C ASP A 66 -2.61 23.52 -6.00
N SER A 67 -3.35 22.90 -6.92
CA SER A 67 -2.79 22.44 -8.21
C SER A 67 -2.46 23.65 -9.10
N PRO A 68 -1.19 23.86 -9.49
CA PRO A 68 -0.76 25.10 -10.16
C PRO A 68 -1.17 25.19 -11.63
N ASN A 69 -1.61 24.09 -12.26
CA ASN A 69 -1.83 24.03 -13.71
C ASN A 69 -3.26 23.65 -14.13
N VAL A 70 -3.98 22.84 -13.35
CA VAL A 70 -5.39 22.47 -13.56
C VAL A 70 -6.00 22.09 -12.20
N VAL A 71 -7.02 22.81 -11.72
CA VAL A 71 -7.71 22.45 -10.49
C VAL A 71 -8.60 21.22 -10.75
N LEU A 72 -8.03 20.03 -10.56
CA LEU A 72 -8.82 18.81 -10.55
C LEU A 72 -9.52 18.69 -9.19
N PRO A 73 -10.83 18.37 -9.17
CA PRO A 73 -11.51 18.10 -7.92
C PRO A 73 -10.81 16.93 -7.22
N LEU A 74 -10.62 17.08 -5.91
CA LEU A 74 -9.97 16.09 -5.07
C LEU A 74 -10.66 14.73 -5.24
N ASP A 75 -9.90 13.73 -5.70
CA ASP A 75 -10.36 12.34 -5.69
C ASP A 75 -9.92 11.66 -4.40
N THR A 76 -10.65 10.65 -3.95
CA THR A 76 -10.36 9.94 -2.72
C THR A 76 -10.70 8.47 -2.90
N VAL A 77 -9.79 7.61 -2.45
CA VAL A 77 -10.01 6.18 -2.35
C VAL A 77 -10.21 5.83 -0.88
N GLN A 78 -11.24 5.04 -0.57
CA GLN A 78 -11.47 4.50 0.76
C GLN A 78 -11.24 2.99 0.74
N PHE A 79 -10.32 2.52 1.59
CA PHE A 79 -10.13 1.09 1.83
C PHE A 79 -10.87 0.69 3.10
N THR A 80 -11.68 -0.38 3.01
CA THR A 80 -12.49 -0.88 4.13
C THR A 80 -11.93 -2.17 4.71
N ALA A 81 -12.35 -2.51 5.94
CA ALA A 81 -11.89 -3.70 6.65
C ALA A 81 -12.34 -5.01 5.97
N GLU A 82 -13.46 -4.94 5.25
CA GLU A 82 -14.05 -6.03 4.46
C GLU A 82 -13.28 -6.29 3.16
N GLY A 83 -12.23 -5.52 2.87
CA GLY A 83 -11.43 -5.67 1.65
C GLY A 83 -12.07 -5.01 0.43
N LEU A 84 -12.78 -3.89 0.62
CA LEU A 84 -13.33 -3.08 -0.47
C LEU A 84 -12.54 -1.79 -0.65
N SER A 85 -12.32 -1.41 -1.90
CA SER A 85 -11.77 -0.12 -2.32
C SER A 85 -12.86 0.66 -3.03
N ILE A 86 -13.18 1.84 -2.52
CA ILE A 86 -14.24 2.71 -3.00
C ILE A 86 -13.61 4.01 -3.50
N ARG A 87 -13.71 4.31 -4.80
CA ARG A 87 -13.19 5.56 -5.39
C ARG A 87 -14.32 6.56 -5.62
N ASN A 88 -14.20 7.76 -5.04
CA ASN A 88 -15.27 8.75 -5.06
C ASN A 88 -15.57 9.33 -6.45
N LYS A 89 -14.53 9.67 -7.25
CA LYS A 89 -14.74 10.32 -8.55
C LYS A 89 -15.25 9.36 -9.64
N GLY A 90 -15.02 8.05 -9.50
CA GLY A 90 -15.52 7.01 -10.41
C GLY A 90 -16.78 6.28 -9.92
N LYS A 91 -17.10 6.39 -8.62
CA LYS A 91 -18.08 5.53 -7.92
C LYS A 91 -17.79 4.03 -8.06
N ASP A 92 -16.54 3.69 -8.34
CA ASP A 92 -16.11 2.31 -8.45
C ASP A 92 -15.95 1.72 -7.04
N THR A 93 -16.63 0.60 -6.81
CA THR A 93 -16.42 -0.24 -5.63
C THR A 93 -15.90 -1.59 -6.11
N VAL A 94 -14.68 -1.91 -5.71
CA VAL A 94 -14.01 -3.15 -6.11
C VAL A 94 -13.41 -3.83 -4.90
N SER A 95 -13.41 -5.15 -4.88
CA SER A 95 -12.66 -5.89 -3.86
C SER A 95 -11.16 -5.76 -4.12
N TYR A 96 -10.38 -5.77 -3.05
CA TYR A 96 -8.92 -5.81 -3.12
C TYR A 96 -8.35 -6.83 -2.15
N THR A 97 -7.15 -7.31 -2.46
CA THR A 97 -6.33 -8.15 -1.57
C THR A 97 -4.94 -7.56 -1.51
N ILE A 98 -4.27 -7.71 -0.36
CA ILE A 98 -2.84 -7.44 -0.20
C ILE A 98 -2.15 -8.80 -0.16
N ASP A 99 -0.99 -8.94 -0.80
CA ASP A 99 -0.23 -10.19 -0.77
C ASP A 99 0.40 -10.45 0.61
N ALA A 100 0.99 -11.65 0.79
CA ALA A 100 1.53 -12.07 2.08
C ALA A 100 2.72 -11.21 2.55
N THR A 101 3.45 -10.57 1.63
CA THR A 101 4.58 -9.71 1.98
C THR A 101 4.16 -8.28 2.29
N GLY A 102 2.96 -7.88 1.88
CA GLY A 102 2.48 -6.51 2.02
C GLY A 102 2.99 -5.56 0.93
N ASP A 103 3.54 -6.10 -0.16
CA ASP A 103 4.18 -5.32 -1.23
C ASP A 103 3.24 -5.03 -2.39
N ASN A 104 2.16 -5.79 -2.54
CA ASN A 104 1.25 -5.64 -3.67
C ASN A 104 -0.21 -5.64 -3.25
N ILE A 105 -0.99 -4.77 -3.90
CA ILE A 105 -2.45 -4.73 -3.83
C ILE A 105 -3.03 -5.20 -5.16
N THR A 106 -3.91 -6.19 -5.14
CA THR A 106 -4.59 -6.71 -6.33
C THR A 106 -6.08 -6.46 -6.24
N TYR A 107 -6.63 -5.79 -7.25
CA TYR A 107 -8.06 -5.52 -7.36
C TYR A 107 -8.77 -6.67 -8.09
N SER A 108 -10.03 -6.96 -7.71
CA SER A 108 -10.83 -8.00 -8.34
C SER A 108 -11.22 -7.69 -9.78
N LEU A 109 -11.23 -6.39 -10.14
CA LEU A 109 -11.49 -5.96 -11.50
C LEU A 109 -10.22 -6.10 -12.35
N ALA A 110 -10.27 -6.99 -13.33
CA ALA A 110 -9.11 -7.31 -14.18
C ALA A 110 -8.50 -6.09 -14.89
N SER A 111 -9.30 -5.07 -15.22
CA SER A 111 -8.80 -3.84 -15.85
C SER A 111 -7.97 -2.95 -14.91
N MET A 112 -8.11 -3.11 -13.59
CA MET A 112 -7.29 -2.39 -12.59
C MET A 112 -6.02 -3.15 -12.23
N GLY A 113 -6.06 -4.48 -12.25
CA GLY A 113 -4.91 -5.36 -12.08
C GLY A 113 -4.24 -5.26 -10.69
N THR A 114 -2.95 -5.60 -10.67
CA THR A 114 -2.10 -5.55 -9.48
C THR A 114 -1.25 -4.29 -9.48
N TRP A 115 -1.11 -3.68 -8.32
CA TRP A 115 -0.28 -2.51 -8.06
C TRP A 115 0.74 -2.83 -6.98
N ASN A 116 1.96 -2.35 -7.17
CA ASN A 116 3.00 -2.39 -6.17
C ASN A 116 2.87 -1.22 -5.19
N ILE A 117 3.00 -1.52 -3.91
CA ILE A 117 3.04 -0.57 -2.80
C ILE A 117 4.48 -0.10 -2.65
N LYS A 118 4.86 0.91 -3.44
CA LYS A 118 6.23 1.46 -3.48
C LYS A 118 6.61 2.16 -2.19
N THR A 119 5.65 2.87 -1.59
CA THR A 119 5.83 3.56 -0.31
C THR A 119 4.59 3.36 0.54
N PHE A 120 4.79 3.00 1.79
CA PHE A 120 3.73 2.92 2.79
C PHE A 120 4.15 3.57 4.10
N GLN A 121 3.55 4.72 4.40
CA GLN A 121 3.80 5.51 5.60
C GLN A 121 2.47 5.99 6.17
N TRP A 122 2.47 6.40 7.45
CA TRP A 122 1.27 6.83 8.19
C TRP A 122 0.34 7.80 7.43
N ARG A 123 0.92 8.71 6.62
CA ARG A 123 0.16 9.72 5.84
C ARG A 123 0.40 9.67 4.34
N ASN A 124 1.17 8.71 3.85
CA ASN A 124 1.56 8.66 2.45
C ASN A 124 1.53 7.23 1.92
N ILE A 125 0.79 7.02 0.84
CA ILE A 125 0.83 5.78 0.07
C ILE A 125 1.24 6.13 -1.35
N VAL A 126 2.22 5.41 -1.88
CA VAL A 126 2.55 5.47 -3.31
C VAL A 126 2.29 4.10 -3.91
N LEU A 127 1.30 4.03 -4.78
CA LEU A 127 0.99 2.84 -5.56
C LEU A 127 1.56 3.01 -6.97
N THR A 128 2.17 1.96 -7.49
CA THR A 128 2.71 1.94 -8.85
C THR A 128 2.24 0.72 -9.62
N GLN A 129 2.10 0.87 -10.93
CA GLN A 129 1.77 -0.22 -11.82
C GLN A 129 2.57 -0.06 -13.11
N GLU A 130 3.09 -1.17 -13.61
CA GLU A 130 3.73 -1.22 -14.91
C GLU A 130 3.04 -2.30 -15.76
N LYS A 131 2.68 -1.92 -16.99
CA LYS A 131 2.17 -2.84 -18.01
C LYS A 131 3.13 -2.84 -19.19
N ARG A 132 3.53 -4.03 -19.61
CA ARG A 132 4.38 -4.23 -20.79
C ARG A 132 3.53 -4.78 -21.94
N GLU A 133 3.63 -4.15 -23.10
CA GLU A 133 3.03 -4.61 -24.34
C GLU A 133 4.12 -4.77 -25.40
N VAL A 134 4.01 -5.83 -26.20
CA VAL A 134 4.91 -6.07 -27.34
C VAL A 134 4.09 -5.95 -28.60
N SER A 135 4.47 -5.02 -29.48
CA SER A 135 3.80 -4.76 -30.76
C SER A 135 4.84 -4.84 -31.88
N GLY A 136 4.85 -5.97 -32.60
CA GLY A 136 5.91 -6.27 -33.56
C GLY A 136 7.29 -6.34 -32.88
N SER A 137 8.24 -5.52 -33.33
CA SER A 137 9.58 -5.38 -32.72
C SER A 137 9.63 -4.40 -31.55
N ASN A 138 8.55 -3.66 -31.29
CA ASN A 138 8.56 -2.59 -30.29
C ASN A 138 8.07 -3.10 -28.94
N VAL A 139 8.75 -2.66 -27.89
CA VAL A 139 8.34 -2.89 -26.50
C VAL A 139 7.80 -1.57 -25.95
N ILE A 140 6.52 -1.56 -25.62
CA ILE A 140 5.85 -0.42 -25.01
C ILE A 140 5.65 -0.71 -23.52
N ILE A 141 6.04 0.24 -22.68
CA ILE A 141 5.86 0.17 -21.23
C ILE A 141 4.96 1.33 -20.81
N TYR A 142 3.85 1.00 -20.16
CA TYR A 142 2.95 1.94 -19.53
C TYR A 142 3.19 1.89 -18.02
N TYR A 143 3.71 2.97 -17.47
CA TYR A 143 3.92 3.14 -16.04
C TYR A 143 2.88 4.12 -15.49
N LYS A 144 2.26 3.75 -14.39
CA LYS A 144 1.34 4.60 -13.63
C LYS A 144 1.78 4.66 -12.18
N GLU A 145 1.74 5.84 -11.59
CA GLU A 145 1.97 6.07 -10.16
C GLU A 145 0.84 6.93 -9.60
N GLU A 146 0.28 6.50 -8.46
CA GLU A 146 -0.73 7.23 -7.71
C GLU A 146 -0.19 7.51 -6.31
N GLN A 147 -0.15 8.79 -5.94
CA GLN A 147 0.32 9.26 -4.64
C GLN A 147 -0.87 9.75 -3.81
N PHE A 148 -1.09 9.10 -2.69
CA PHE A 148 -2.16 9.43 -1.75
C PHE A 148 -1.59 10.06 -0.49
N VAL A 149 -2.20 11.16 -0.05
CA VAL A 149 -1.71 11.92 1.10
C VAL A 149 -2.86 12.29 2.03
N ARG A 150 -2.73 11.94 3.31
CA ARG A 150 -3.64 12.39 4.36
C ARG A 150 -3.24 13.78 4.84
N LEU A 151 -4.21 14.69 4.82
CA LEU A 151 -4.06 16.02 5.40
C LEU A 151 -4.41 15.93 6.89
N ARG A 152 -3.38 16.02 7.74
CA ARG A 152 -3.36 15.92 9.22
C ARG A 152 -3.12 14.54 9.81
#